data_AF-A0A2H9L3B6-F1
#
_entry.id   AF-A0A2H9L3B6-F1
#
_cell.length_a   1.000
_cell.length_b   1.000
_cell.length_c   1.000
_cell.angle_alpha   90.00
_cell.angle_beta   90.00
_cell.angle_gamma   90.00
#
_symmetry.space_group_name_H-M   'P 1'
#
loop_
_entity.id
_entity.type
_entity.pdbx_description
1 polymer ?
#
loop_
_entity_poly.entity_id
_entity_poly.type
_entity_poly.pdbx_seq_one_letter_code
_entity_poly.pdbx_strand_id
1 'polypeptide(L)'
;MVVNSGGVLILSGTTLLMDGTSNGTANIWVKSGGTMKILSASEIKSANENRYTFWVDAGATFEMKDSAISGCGYLSVTDSTKGMLVKADGAVMENNDFGINYVCITLDGTKNAKITGNRFNQCELQAASVKNSNSAEISSNDFLINADQEAGLYSITFSLSLNSLISDNVFRNPYGIALTTTNSSVIKNNEFRNSTGSSITINAQGGYSKENMLENNTIAGMLNIKGISNTITGGSVRTELYIEGGANNNQFNGIDFTGAKATLNSGTAAGNVLDNNVFEGTNFSEDNAVITLESNNTV
;
A
#
# COMPACT_ATOMS: atom_id res chain seq x y z
N MET A 1 -25.88 -11.61 -2.14
CA MET A 1 -26.33 -11.37 -0.76
C MET A 1 -26.31 -9.87 -0.49
N VAL A 2 -27.38 -9.31 0.05
CA VAL A 2 -27.48 -7.86 0.29
C VAL A 2 -27.84 -7.60 1.74
N VAL A 3 -27.06 -6.76 2.43
CA VAL A 3 -27.38 -6.22 3.75
C VAL A 3 -27.92 -4.80 3.53
N ASN A 4 -29.24 -4.64 3.67
CA ASN A 4 -29.90 -3.35 3.48
C ASN A 4 -29.70 -2.44 4.70
N SER A 5 -30.05 -1.16 4.55
CA SER A 5 -30.03 -0.18 5.64
C SER A 5 -30.80 -0.68 6.87
N GLY A 6 -30.21 -0.56 8.06
CA GLY A 6 -30.73 -1.10 9.32
C GLY A 6 -30.59 -2.62 9.48
N GLY A 7 -30.23 -3.33 8.40
CA GLY A 7 -29.93 -4.75 8.44
C GLY A 7 -28.58 -5.03 9.09
N VAL A 8 -28.51 -6.14 9.82
CA VAL A 8 -27.28 -6.63 10.44
C VAL A 8 -27.06 -8.07 10.00
N LEU A 9 -25.88 -8.36 9.45
CA LEU A 9 -25.43 -9.71 9.17
C LEU A 9 -24.15 -10.00 9.94
N ILE A 10 -24.14 -11.11 10.67
CA ILE A 10 -22.98 -11.59 11.40
C ILE A 10 -22.67 -13.00 10.92
N LEU A 11 -21.48 -13.19 10.35
CA LEU A 11 -20.89 -14.49 10.05
C LEU A 11 -19.86 -14.78 11.15
N SER A 12 -19.99 -15.89 11.85
CA SER A 12 -19.10 -16.24 12.97
C SER A 12 -18.88 -17.74 13.02
N GLY A 13 -17.65 -18.19 12.74
CA GLY A 13 -17.33 -19.62 12.65
C GLY A 13 -18.03 -20.33 11.50
N THR A 14 -18.29 -19.61 10.39
CA THR A 14 -19.05 -20.12 9.25
C THR A 14 -18.27 -20.04 7.96
N THR A 15 -18.47 -21.00 7.06
CA THR A 15 -18.03 -20.91 5.67
C THR A 15 -19.19 -20.48 4.77
N LEU A 16 -19.01 -19.37 4.05
CA LEU A 16 -19.90 -18.91 3.00
C LEU A 16 -19.30 -19.26 1.63
N LEU A 17 -19.99 -20.14 0.89
CA LEU A 17 -19.62 -20.51 -0.47
C LEU A 17 -20.38 -19.63 -1.47
N MET A 18 -19.63 -18.92 -2.31
CA MET A 18 -20.16 -18.01 -3.33
C MET A 18 -20.23 -18.76 -4.67
N ASP A 19 -21.42 -19.26 -5.01
CA ASP A 19 -21.67 -20.03 -6.23
C ASP A 19 -22.27 -19.15 -7.33
N GLY A 20 -21.40 -18.64 -8.20
CA GLY A 20 -21.78 -17.83 -9.37
C GLY A 20 -21.70 -18.63 -10.67
N THR A 21 -22.56 -18.34 -11.64
CA THR A 21 -22.53 -18.95 -12.97
C THR A 21 -21.51 -18.30 -13.91
N SER A 22 -21.05 -17.10 -13.56
CA SER A 22 -19.93 -16.39 -14.18
C SER A 22 -19.33 -15.35 -13.23
N ASN A 23 -18.14 -14.83 -13.54
CA ASN A 23 -17.46 -13.80 -12.73
C ASN A 23 -18.39 -12.62 -12.40
N GLY A 24 -18.49 -12.27 -11.11
CA GLY A 24 -19.26 -11.14 -10.59
C GLY A 24 -20.77 -11.37 -10.43
N THR A 25 -21.31 -12.50 -10.89
CA THR A 25 -22.74 -12.81 -10.70
C THR A 25 -23.10 -13.06 -9.24
N ALA A 26 -22.22 -13.75 -8.52
CA ALA A 26 -22.27 -13.83 -7.06
C ALA A 26 -21.65 -12.56 -6.46
N ASN A 27 -22.33 -11.94 -5.51
CA ASN A 27 -21.84 -10.73 -4.83
C ASN A 27 -22.30 -10.65 -3.38
N ILE A 28 -21.52 -9.94 -2.58
CA ILE A 28 -21.89 -9.45 -1.25
C ILE A 28 -21.96 -7.92 -1.34
N TRP A 29 -23.09 -7.35 -0.95
CA TRP A 29 -23.27 -5.90 -0.94
C TRP A 29 -23.85 -5.42 0.39
N VAL A 30 -23.03 -4.70 1.14
CA VAL A 30 -23.44 -4.00 2.37
C VAL A 30 -23.78 -2.57 2.00
N LYS A 31 -25.08 -2.24 2.00
CA LYS A 31 -25.56 -0.91 1.64
C LYS A 31 -25.37 0.08 2.78
N SER A 32 -25.45 1.38 2.47
CA SER A 32 -25.41 2.45 3.46
C SER A 32 -26.41 2.22 4.60
N GLY A 33 -25.96 2.37 5.85
CA GLY A 33 -26.71 2.06 7.07
C GLY A 33 -26.83 0.56 7.40
N GLY A 34 -26.33 -0.34 6.56
CA GLY A 34 -26.21 -1.77 6.85
C GLY A 34 -24.96 -2.07 7.69
N THR A 35 -25.00 -3.15 8.46
CA THR A 35 -23.86 -3.64 9.24
C THR A 35 -23.51 -5.06 8.86
N MET A 36 -22.23 -5.31 8.55
CA MET A 36 -21.72 -6.65 8.34
C MET A 36 -20.51 -6.92 9.23
N LYS A 37 -20.53 -8.07 9.91
CA LYS A 37 -19.42 -8.58 10.71
C LYS A 37 -19.03 -9.98 10.25
N ILE A 38 -17.74 -10.22 10.06
CA ILE A 38 -17.17 -11.53 9.69
C ILE A 38 -16.13 -11.88 10.75
N LEU A 39 -16.40 -12.87 11.58
CA LEU A 39 -15.69 -13.10 12.84
C LEU A 39 -15.31 -14.57 13.01
N SER A 40 -14.43 -14.83 13.97
CA SER A 40 -14.26 -16.15 14.59
C SER A 40 -13.94 -17.28 13.59
N ALA A 41 -12.86 -17.15 12.82
CA ALA A 41 -12.47 -18.13 11.80
C ALA A 41 -13.56 -18.38 10.73
N SER A 42 -14.30 -17.34 10.35
CA SER A 42 -15.20 -17.43 9.22
C SER A 42 -14.41 -17.45 7.91
N GLU A 43 -14.97 -18.09 6.88
CA GLU A 43 -14.35 -18.17 5.56
C GLU A 43 -15.37 -17.76 4.50
N ILE A 44 -14.98 -16.88 3.58
CA ILE A 44 -15.76 -16.57 2.38
C ILE A 44 -14.93 -16.97 1.17
N LYS A 45 -15.47 -17.85 0.32
CA LYS A 45 -14.76 -18.33 -0.87
C LYS A 45 -15.66 -18.59 -2.06
N SER A 46 -15.10 -18.50 -3.26
CA SER A 46 -15.76 -18.99 -4.47
C SER A 46 -16.01 -20.49 -4.37
N ALA A 47 -17.20 -20.93 -4.78
CA ALA A 47 -17.54 -22.35 -4.82
C ALA A 47 -16.98 -23.07 -6.06
N ASN A 48 -16.61 -22.30 -7.09
CA ASN A 48 -16.15 -22.76 -8.39
C ASN A 48 -15.09 -21.79 -8.96
N GLU A 49 -14.72 -21.92 -10.23
CA GLU A 49 -13.72 -21.06 -10.87
C GLU A 49 -14.17 -19.59 -11.06
N ASN A 50 -15.46 -19.32 -10.91
CA ASN A 50 -16.01 -17.97 -11.02
C ASN A 50 -15.79 -17.19 -9.72
N ARG A 51 -15.24 -15.98 -9.88
CA ARG A 51 -14.97 -15.03 -8.81
C ARG A 51 -16.22 -14.23 -8.44
N TYR A 52 -16.41 -13.98 -7.15
CA TYR A 52 -17.48 -13.09 -6.66
C TYR A 52 -16.95 -11.69 -6.38
N THR A 53 -17.84 -10.73 -6.13
CA THR A 53 -17.47 -9.37 -5.71
C THR A 53 -17.96 -9.06 -4.31
N PHE A 54 -17.26 -8.15 -3.62
CA PHE A 54 -17.63 -7.71 -2.28
C PHE A 54 -17.62 -6.18 -2.23
N TRP A 55 -18.78 -5.58 -1.96
CA TRP A 55 -18.95 -4.14 -1.84
C TRP A 55 -19.44 -3.74 -0.44
N VAL A 56 -18.78 -2.77 0.18
CA VAL A 56 -19.26 -2.06 1.37
C VAL A 56 -19.44 -0.57 1.05
N ASP A 57 -20.68 -0.08 1.08
CA ASP A 57 -21.02 1.31 0.75
C ASP A 57 -20.58 2.31 1.83
N ALA A 58 -20.43 3.56 1.43
CA ALA A 58 -20.27 4.67 2.36
C ALA A 58 -21.46 4.75 3.33
N GLY A 59 -21.18 4.98 4.60
CA GLY A 59 -22.18 4.98 5.68
C GLY A 59 -22.62 3.59 6.15
N ALA A 60 -22.05 2.50 5.64
CA ALA A 60 -22.19 1.18 6.24
C ALA A 60 -21.24 1.01 7.45
N THR A 61 -21.43 -0.06 8.23
CA THR A 61 -20.47 -0.52 9.24
C THR A 61 -19.90 -1.88 8.83
N PHE A 62 -18.57 -1.99 8.83
CA PHE A 62 -17.89 -3.21 8.41
C PHE A 62 -16.76 -3.59 9.35
N GLU A 63 -16.77 -4.84 9.78
CA GLU A 63 -15.75 -5.45 10.64
C GLU A 63 -15.46 -6.87 10.15
N MET A 64 -14.19 -7.18 9.89
CA MET A 64 -13.72 -8.51 9.55
C MET A 64 -12.52 -8.86 10.43
N LYS A 65 -12.65 -9.92 11.23
CA LYS A 65 -11.64 -10.32 12.22
C LYS A 65 -11.40 -11.81 12.24
N ASP A 66 -10.13 -12.19 12.37
CA ASP A 66 -9.69 -13.58 12.55
C ASP A 66 -10.32 -14.52 11.51
N SER A 67 -10.44 -14.08 10.26
CA SER A 67 -11.23 -14.74 9.21
C SER A 67 -10.45 -14.84 7.90
N ALA A 68 -11.00 -15.51 6.90
CA ALA A 68 -10.36 -15.69 5.59
C ALA A 68 -11.28 -15.31 4.43
N ILE A 69 -10.69 -14.74 3.37
CA ILE A 69 -11.39 -14.46 2.12
C ILE A 69 -10.55 -14.89 0.91
N SER A 70 -11.18 -15.61 -0.02
CA SER A 70 -10.55 -16.03 -1.27
C SER A 70 -11.51 -16.06 -2.45
N GLY A 71 -10.98 -16.05 -3.68
CA GLY A 71 -11.80 -16.05 -4.90
C GLY A 71 -12.57 -14.75 -5.15
N CYS A 72 -12.18 -13.65 -4.49
CA CYS A 72 -12.83 -12.35 -4.63
C CYS A 72 -12.16 -11.53 -5.76
N GLY A 73 -13.00 -10.99 -6.63
CA GLY A 73 -12.60 -10.08 -7.70
C GLY A 73 -11.91 -10.73 -8.89
N TYR A 74 -11.97 -10.06 -10.04
CA TYR A 74 -11.42 -10.53 -11.31
C TYR A 74 -10.88 -9.36 -12.15
N LEU A 75 -10.12 -9.68 -13.20
CA LEU A 75 -9.61 -8.70 -14.16
C LEU A 75 -10.76 -7.91 -14.79
N SER A 76 -10.80 -6.61 -14.49
CA SER A 76 -11.82 -5.69 -14.97
C SER A 76 -11.34 -4.25 -14.87
N VAL A 77 -11.96 -3.35 -15.63
CA VAL A 77 -11.65 -1.92 -15.59
C VAL A 77 -12.22 -1.23 -14.34
N THR A 78 -13.36 -1.70 -13.82
CA THR A 78 -14.07 -1.08 -12.69
C THR A 78 -13.58 -1.60 -11.34
N ASP A 79 -13.23 -0.71 -10.42
CA ASP A 79 -12.70 -1.09 -9.11
C ASP A 79 -13.68 -1.93 -8.27
N SER A 80 -15.00 -1.75 -8.44
CA SER A 80 -16.04 -2.54 -7.77
C SER A 80 -16.05 -4.03 -8.12
N THR A 81 -15.27 -4.43 -9.13
CA THR A 81 -15.18 -5.82 -9.59
C THR A 81 -13.81 -6.44 -9.37
N LYS A 82 -12.82 -5.65 -8.94
CA LYS A 82 -11.44 -6.12 -8.77
C LYS A 82 -11.21 -6.86 -7.46
N GLY A 83 -12.15 -6.85 -6.53
CA GLY A 83 -11.94 -7.45 -5.21
C GLY A 83 -12.95 -7.01 -4.18
N MET A 84 -12.49 -6.88 -2.93
CA MET A 84 -13.26 -6.25 -1.87
C MET A 84 -13.11 -4.73 -1.93
N LEU A 85 -14.19 -4.04 -2.31
CA LEU A 85 -14.29 -2.58 -2.32
C LEU A 85 -14.98 -2.09 -1.04
N VAL A 86 -14.27 -1.29 -0.25
CA VAL A 86 -14.76 -0.71 1.01
C VAL A 86 -14.77 0.80 0.93
N LYS A 87 -15.94 1.39 1.12
CA LYS A 87 -16.17 2.84 1.20
C LYS A 87 -16.66 3.29 2.58
N ALA A 88 -16.78 2.37 3.53
CA ALA A 88 -17.21 2.66 4.89
C ALA A 88 -16.07 3.29 5.71
N ASP A 89 -16.38 4.39 6.38
CA ASP A 89 -15.51 5.00 7.39
C ASP A 89 -15.37 4.05 8.60
N GLY A 90 -14.19 4.05 9.22
CA GLY A 90 -13.92 3.24 10.40
C GLY A 90 -13.98 1.73 10.16
N ALA A 91 -13.94 1.27 8.91
CA ALA A 91 -13.92 -0.14 8.58
C ALA A 91 -12.70 -0.83 9.20
N VAL A 92 -12.90 -2.01 9.80
CA VAL A 92 -11.83 -2.77 10.47
C VAL A 92 -11.62 -4.11 9.79
N MET A 93 -10.40 -4.38 9.36
CA MET A 93 -9.93 -5.66 8.85
C MET A 93 -8.70 -6.08 9.67
N GLU A 94 -8.88 -7.00 10.61
CA GLU A 94 -7.87 -7.37 11.59
C GLU A 94 -7.57 -8.88 11.62
N ASN A 95 -6.31 -9.29 11.62
CA ASN A 95 -5.88 -10.69 11.75
C ASN A 95 -6.50 -11.67 10.74
N ASN A 96 -6.73 -11.23 9.50
CA ASN A 96 -7.33 -12.06 8.46
C ASN A 96 -6.29 -12.65 7.51
N ASP A 97 -6.68 -13.70 6.80
CA ASP A 97 -5.95 -14.24 5.64
C ASP A 97 -6.66 -13.86 4.34
N PHE A 98 -6.01 -13.02 3.54
CA PHE A 98 -6.46 -12.63 2.20
C PHE A 98 -5.68 -13.44 1.16
N GLY A 99 -6.35 -14.44 0.58
CA GLY A 99 -5.74 -15.42 -0.32
C GLY A 99 -6.40 -15.45 -1.70
N ILE A 100 -5.63 -15.51 -2.81
CA ILE A 100 -6.19 -15.85 -4.14
C ILE A 100 -7.34 -14.90 -4.54
N ASN A 101 -7.09 -13.59 -4.42
CA ASN A 101 -8.02 -12.54 -4.84
C ASN A 101 -7.36 -11.74 -5.95
N TYR A 102 -8.13 -11.07 -6.81
CA TYR A 102 -7.51 -10.24 -7.85
C TYR A 102 -6.86 -8.99 -7.23
N VAL A 103 -7.64 -8.16 -6.54
CA VAL A 103 -7.18 -7.18 -5.55
C VAL A 103 -7.74 -7.58 -4.21
N CYS A 104 -6.91 -7.71 -3.19
CA CYS A 104 -7.39 -8.17 -1.89
C CYS A 104 -8.28 -7.13 -1.20
N ILE A 105 -7.84 -5.87 -1.11
CA ILE A 105 -8.62 -4.77 -0.51
C ILE A 105 -8.49 -3.50 -1.34
N THR A 106 -9.61 -2.83 -1.62
CA THR A 106 -9.65 -1.44 -2.10
C THR A 106 -10.42 -0.58 -1.11
N LEU A 107 -9.75 0.42 -0.54
CA LEU A 107 -10.36 1.50 0.22
C LEU A 107 -10.57 2.70 -0.70
N ASP A 108 -11.82 3.19 -0.83
CA ASP A 108 -12.13 4.35 -1.68
C ASP A 108 -13.01 5.35 -0.94
N GLY A 109 -12.47 6.54 -0.67
CA GLY A 109 -13.20 7.60 0.02
C GLY A 109 -13.41 7.35 1.51
N THR A 110 -12.55 6.54 2.15
CA THR A 110 -12.69 6.15 3.56
C THR A 110 -11.98 7.10 4.52
N LYS A 111 -12.45 7.14 5.76
CA LYS A 111 -11.78 7.79 6.90
C LYS A 111 -11.52 6.79 8.02
N ASN A 112 -10.33 6.81 8.61
CA ASN A 112 -9.98 6.00 9.79
C ASN A 112 -10.16 4.49 9.59
N ALA A 113 -10.06 4.00 8.36
CA ALA A 113 -10.10 2.56 8.07
C ALA A 113 -8.80 1.88 8.55
N LYS A 114 -8.91 0.65 9.01
CA LYS A 114 -7.81 -0.12 9.62
C LYS A 114 -7.62 -1.46 8.95
N ILE A 115 -6.40 -1.73 8.51
CA ILE A 115 -5.94 -3.00 7.96
C ILE A 115 -4.76 -3.45 8.82
N THR A 116 -5.01 -4.29 9.83
CA THR A 116 -4.02 -4.60 10.87
C THR A 116 -3.78 -6.09 11.07
N GLY A 117 -2.54 -6.54 11.21
CA GLY A 117 -2.25 -7.94 11.56
C GLY A 117 -2.63 -8.98 10.49
N ASN A 118 -2.94 -8.56 9.27
CA ASN A 118 -3.41 -9.46 8.22
C ASN A 118 -2.24 -10.09 7.46
N ARG A 119 -2.52 -11.24 6.85
CA ARG A 119 -1.66 -11.88 5.87
C ARG A 119 -2.25 -11.72 4.48
N PHE A 120 -1.45 -11.24 3.55
CA PHE A 120 -1.80 -11.11 2.13
C PHE A 120 -0.98 -12.09 1.32
N ASN A 121 -1.65 -13.05 0.69
CA ASN A 121 -1.01 -14.13 -0.06
C ASN A 121 -1.70 -14.30 -1.41
N GLN A 122 -0.94 -14.31 -2.50
CA GLN A 122 -1.51 -14.54 -3.85
C GLN A 122 -2.62 -13.55 -4.21
N CYS A 123 -2.45 -12.26 -3.88
CA CYS A 123 -3.27 -11.20 -4.44
C CYS A 123 -2.75 -10.90 -5.86
N GLU A 124 -3.46 -11.32 -6.91
CA GLU A 124 -2.93 -11.37 -8.29
C GLU A 124 -2.41 -10.01 -8.78
N LEU A 125 -3.16 -8.94 -8.53
CA LEU A 125 -2.78 -7.57 -8.91
C LEU A 125 -2.15 -6.80 -7.76
N GLN A 126 -2.83 -6.75 -6.61
CA GLN A 126 -2.41 -5.90 -5.48
C GLN A 126 -3.03 -6.36 -4.15
N ALA A 127 -2.27 -6.23 -3.05
CA ALA A 127 -2.78 -6.52 -1.72
C ALA A 127 -3.75 -5.44 -1.22
N ALA A 128 -3.33 -4.17 -1.24
CA ALA A 128 -4.17 -3.06 -0.83
C ALA A 128 -4.08 -1.85 -1.79
N SER A 129 -5.21 -1.27 -2.15
CA SER A 129 -5.30 0.01 -2.83
C SER A 129 -6.07 1.00 -1.96
N VAL A 130 -5.49 2.15 -1.67
CA VAL A 130 -6.10 3.21 -0.85
C VAL A 130 -6.24 4.46 -1.70
N LYS A 131 -7.49 4.89 -1.93
CA LYS A 131 -7.82 5.99 -2.84
C LYS A 131 -8.68 7.01 -2.14
N ASN A 132 -8.41 8.29 -2.37
CA ASN A 132 -9.24 9.41 -1.88
C ASN A 132 -9.53 9.33 -0.36
N SER A 133 -8.63 8.75 0.42
CA SER A 133 -8.89 8.37 1.81
C SER A 133 -8.06 9.20 2.78
N ASN A 134 -8.53 9.30 4.02
CA ASN A 134 -7.86 10.07 5.06
C ASN A 134 -7.66 9.22 6.31
N SER A 135 -6.46 9.28 6.89
CA SER A 135 -6.17 8.63 8.17
C SER A 135 -6.33 7.10 8.12
N ALA A 136 -6.01 6.47 6.99
CA ALA A 136 -5.98 5.02 6.91
C ALA A 136 -4.79 4.47 7.71
N GLU A 137 -5.00 3.39 8.44
CA GLU A 137 -3.97 2.67 9.19
C GLU A 137 -3.73 1.30 8.56
N ILE A 138 -2.49 1.05 8.13
CA ILE A 138 -2.05 -0.25 7.62
C ILE A 138 -0.84 -0.70 8.46
N SER A 139 -1.07 -1.58 9.44
CA SER A 139 -0.02 -1.93 10.39
C SER A 139 0.11 -3.41 10.70
N SER A 140 1.33 -3.86 11.03
CA SER A 140 1.60 -5.26 11.44
C SER A 140 1.16 -6.32 10.43
N ASN A 141 1.08 -6.00 9.13
CA ASN A 141 0.67 -6.96 8.11
C ASN A 141 1.87 -7.68 7.48
N ASP A 142 1.60 -8.89 6.99
CA ASP A 142 2.54 -9.69 6.22
C ASP A 142 2.11 -9.71 4.74
N PHE A 143 2.89 -9.05 3.88
CA PHE A 143 2.70 -9.04 2.43
C PHE A 143 3.63 -10.06 1.75
N LEU A 144 3.08 -11.24 1.45
CA LEU A 144 3.80 -12.32 0.77
C LEU A 144 3.93 -12.08 -0.73
N ILE A 145 4.79 -12.89 -1.37
CA ILE A 145 5.01 -12.85 -2.81
C ILE A 145 3.70 -13.16 -3.53
N ASN A 146 3.23 -12.22 -4.33
CA ASN A 146 2.04 -12.40 -5.17
C ASN A 146 2.43 -13.10 -6.47
N ALA A 147 1.64 -14.11 -6.87
CA ALA A 147 1.98 -15.04 -7.94
C ALA A 147 2.18 -14.36 -9.31
N ASP A 148 1.45 -13.26 -9.56
CA ASP A 148 1.39 -12.59 -10.86
C ASP A 148 1.69 -11.08 -10.78
N GLN A 149 2.64 -10.65 -9.91
CA GLN A 149 3.20 -9.28 -10.01
C GLN A 149 4.07 -9.13 -11.28
N GLU A 150 3.51 -9.45 -12.43
CA GLU A 150 3.94 -8.96 -13.72
C GLU A 150 3.85 -7.42 -13.69
N ALA A 151 4.89 -6.75 -14.20
CA ALA A 151 4.87 -5.33 -14.52
C ALA A 151 4.87 -4.29 -13.37
N GLY A 152 5.61 -4.51 -12.28
CA GLY A 152 5.96 -3.38 -11.40
C GLY A 152 4.85 -2.87 -10.49
N LEU A 153 3.91 -3.75 -10.15
CA LEU A 153 2.78 -3.43 -9.28
C LEU A 153 3.16 -3.51 -7.81
N TYR A 154 2.85 -2.47 -7.05
CA TYR A 154 3.17 -2.38 -5.62
C TYR A 154 2.21 -3.21 -4.77
N SER A 155 2.70 -3.73 -3.64
CA SER A 155 1.87 -4.39 -2.64
C SER A 155 0.78 -3.47 -2.11
N ILE A 156 1.14 -2.21 -1.87
CA ILE A 156 0.22 -1.15 -1.46
C ILE A 156 0.36 0.05 -2.39
N THR A 157 -0.78 0.58 -2.85
CA THR A 157 -0.84 1.91 -3.47
C THR A 157 -1.68 2.85 -2.63
N PHE A 158 -1.18 4.07 -2.44
CA PHE A 158 -1.97 5.21 -1.99
C PHE A 158 -2.11 6.21 -3.14
N SER A 159 -3.34 6.67 -3.37
CA SER A 159 -3.65 7.69 -4.36
C SER A 159 -4.55 8.76 -3.75
N LEU A 160 -4.18 10.03 -3.92
CA LEU A 160 -4.98 11.18 -3.46
C LEU A 160 -5.40 11.06 -1.98
N SER A 161 -4.48 10.58 -1.13
CA SER A 161 -4.75 10.26 0.28
C SER A 161 -3.96 11.16 1.24
N LEU A 162 -4.39 11.24 2.49
CA LEU A 162 -3.82 12.14 3.49
C LEU A 162 -3.69 11.45 4.86
N ASN A 163 -2.68 11.85 5.64
CA ASN A 163 -2.51 11.49 7.06
C ASN A 163 -2.52 9.98 7.34
N SER A 164 -2.07 9.16 6.40
CA SER A 164 -2.11 7.71 6.57
C SER A 164 -0.90 7.22 7.38
N LEU A 165 -1.09 6.13 8.12
CA LEU A 165 -0.05 5.46 8.88
C LEU A 165 0.19 4.07 8.27
N ILE A 166 1.43 3.80 7.86
CA ILE A 166 1.89 2.50 7.40
C ILE A 166 3.04 2.05 8.30
N SER A 167 2.81 1.09 9.19
CA SER A 167 3.83 0.72 10.17
C SER A 167 3.99 -0.76 10.48
N ASP A 168 5.22 -1.14 10.82
CA ASP A 168 5.52 -2.48 11.35
C ASP A 168 5.10 -3.62 10.40
N ASN A 169 5.04 -3.35 9.08
CA ASN A 169 4.68 -4.35 8.09
C ASN A 169 5.93 -5.05 7.52
N VAL A 170 5.76 -6.28 7.05
CA VAL A 170 6.79 -7.04 6.33
C VAL A 170 6.39 -7.21 4.87
N PHE A 171 7.23 -6.71 3.96
CA PHE A 171 7.04 -6.80 2.52
C PHE A 171 8.05 -7.78 1.91
N ARG A 172 7.55 -8.87 1.29
CA ARG A 172 8.37 -9.83 0.53
C ARG A 172 8.23 -9.68 -0.99
N ASN A 173 7.30 -8.85 -1.45
CA ASN A 173 7.18 -8.47 -2.84
C ASN A 173 8.32 -7.54 -3.28
N PRO A 174 8.70 -7.57 -4.57
CA PRO A 174 9.70 -6.65 -5.14
C PRO A 174 9.26 -5.18 -5.07
N TYR A 175 7.96 -4.92 -5.19
CA TYR A 175 7.39 -3.58 -5.11
C TYR A 175 6.54 -3.47 -3.84
N GLY A 176 6.98 -2.64 -2.90
CA GLY A 176 6.37 -2.52 -1.58
C GLY A 176 5.24 -1.49 -1.58
N ILE A 177 5.58 -0.22 -1.41
CA ILE A 177 4.63 0.89 -1.26
C ILE A 177 4.83 1.90 -2.39
N ALA A 178 3.73 2.32 -3.02
CA ALA A 178 3.69 3.50 -3.89
C ALA A 178 2.76 4.57 -3.34
N LEU A 179 3.26 5.79 -3.25
CA LEU A 179 2.48 6.99 -2.94
C LEU A 179 2.26 7.80 -4.22
N THR A 180 1.02 8.14 -4.56
CA THR A 180 0.66 8.98 -5.70
C THR A 180 -0.20 10.14 -5.19
N THR A 181 0.28 11.38 -5.33
CA THR A 181 -0.37 12.57 -4.75
C THR A 181 -0.86 12.31 -3.30
N THR A 182 -0.01 11.67 -2.49
CA THR A 182 -0.33 11.32 -1.10
C THR A 182 0.53 12.13 -0.16
N ASN A 183 -0.10 12.73 0.84
CA ASN A 183 0.54 13.76 1.65
C ASN A 183 0.46 13.45 3.14
N SER A 184 1.36 14.07 3.89
CA SER A 184 1.34 14.11 5.37
C SER A 184 1.22 12.71 6.01
N SER A 185 1.72 11.68 5.34
CA SER A 185 1.59 10.29 5.77
C SER A 185 2.90 9.80 6.40
N VAL A 186 2.79 8.86 7.34
CA VAL A 186 3.92 8.29 8.08
C VAL A 186 4.10 6.84 7.67
N ILE A 187 5.30 6.51 7.20
CA ILE A 187 5.73 5.14 6.87
C ILE A 187 6.86 4.79 7.84
N LYS A 188 6.62 3.90 8.81
CA LYS A 188 7.64 3.63 9.83
C LYS A 188 7.84 2.17 10.21
N ASN A 189 9.06 1.81 10.59
CA ASN A 189 9.42 0.47 11.08
C ASN A 189 9.02 -0.67 10.14
N ASN A 190 8.90 -0.43 8.83
CA ASN A 190 8.57 -1.48 7.88
C ASN A 190 9.84 -2.21 7.43
N GLU A 191 9.70 -3.51 7.15
CA GLU A 191 10.78 -4.36 6.65
C GLU A 191 10.48 -4.78 5.20
N PHE A 192 11.28 -4.29 4.25
CA PHE A 192 11.23 -4.70 2.85
C PHE A 192 12.35 -5.68 2.60
N ARG A 193 12.02 -6.97 2.43
CA ARG A 193 13.00 -8.06 2.34
C ARG A 193 13.47 -8.34 0.92
N ASN A 194 12.70 -7.93 -0.08
CA ASN A 194 13.05 -8.15 -1.48
C ASN A 194 13.97 -7.04 -1.96
N SER A 195 15.13 -7.41 -2.51
CA SER A 195 16.11 -6.48 -3.05
C SER A 195 15.87 -6.10 -4.51
N THR A 196 14.94 -6.77 -5.19
CA THR A 196 14.59 -6.47 -6.58
C THR A 196 13.41 -5.50 -6.61
N GLY A 197 13.50 -4.41 -7.39
CA GLY A 197 12.40 -3.45 -7.53
C GLY A 197 12.39 -2.29 -6.52
N SER A 198 11.30 -1.51 -6.57
CA SER A 198 11.10 -0.32 -5.73
C SER A 198 10.38 -0.67 -4.44
N SER A 199 11.11 -0.77 -3.34
CA SER A 199 10.51 -1.03 -2.03
C SER A 199 9.57 0.09 -1.61
N ILE A 200 9.99 1.35 -1.76
CA ILE A 200 9.14 2.52 -1.56
C ILE A 200 9.35 3.48 -2.72
N THR A 201 8.25 3.94 -3.30
CA THR A 201 8.23 5.05 -4.25
C THR A 201 7.33 6.16 -3.76
N ILE A 202 7.92 7.35 -3.55
CA ILE A 202 7.19 8.57 -3.25
C ILE A 202 6.93 9.30 -4.57
N ASN A 203 5.66 9.52 -4.89
CA ASN A 203 5.16 10.13 -6.13
C ASN A 203 5.33 9.22 -7.37
N ALA A 204 4.70 8.05 -7.35
CA ALA A 204 4.81 7.04 -8.41
C ALA A 204 4.16 7.46 -9.75
N GLN A 205 3.16 8.34 -9.72
CA GLN A 205 2.48 8.88 -10.90
C GLN A 205 2.17 10.36 -10.65
N GLY A 206 2.09 11.15 -11.74
CA GLY A 206 2.10 12.62 -11.74
C GLY A 206 1.31 13.33 -10.63
N GLY A 207 1.74 14.56 -10.33
CA GLY A 207 1.36 15.29 -9.11
C GLY A 207 2.57 15.44 -8.18
N TYR A 208 2.33 15.85 -6.94
CA TYR A 208 3.37 15.91 -5.91
C TYR A 208 2.86 15.25 -4.63
N SER A 209 3.50 14.14 -4.24
CA SER A 209 3.42 13.62 -2.88
C SER A 209 4.39 14.41 -2.01
N LYS A 210 3.90 14.98 -0.90
CA LYS A 210 4.69 15.88 -0.05
C LYS A 210 4.42 15.71 1.43
N GLU A 211 5.37 16.20 2.24
CA GLU A 211 5.26 16.21 3.71
C GLU A 211 5.10 14.80 4.29
N ASN A 212 5.54 13.76 3.58
CA ASN A 212 5.54 12.40 4.10
C ASN A 212 6.78 12.18 4.97
N MET A 213 6.63 11.35 5.99
CA MET A 213 7.70 10.95 6.90
C MET A 213 7.99 9.47 6.76
N LEU A 214 9.23 9.12 6.42
CA LEU A 214 9.73 7.75 6.43
C LEU A 214 10.66 7.59 7.63
N GLU A 215 10.31 6.75 8.60
CA GLU A 215 11.05 6.63 9.85
C GLU A 215 11.48 5.17 10.12
N ASN A 216 12.77 4.91 10.32
CA ASN A 216 13.30 3.62 10.75
C ASN A 216 12.87 2.41 9.88
N ASN A 217 12.74 2.61 8.57
CA ASN A 217 12.42 1.52 7.65
C ASN A 217 13.70 0.74 7.26
N THR A 218 13.59 -0.58 7.13
CA THR A 218 14.65 -1.44 6.60
C THR A 218 14.33 -1.78 5.15
N ILE A 219 15.03 -1.16 4.20
CA ILE A 219 14.75 -1.23 2.77
C ILE A 219 15.82 -2.05 2.07
N ALA A 220 15.50 -3.32 1.73
CA ALA A 220 16.43 -4.14 0.96
C ALA A 220 16.54 -3.69 -0.50
N GLY A 221 15.44 -3.24 -1.12
CA GLY A 221 15.37 -2.80 -2.52
C GLY A 221 15.69 -1.32 -2.70
N MET A 222 15.04 -0.70 -3.69
CA MET A 222 15.22 0.71 -4.00
C MET A 222 14.28 1.62 -3.20
N LEU A 223 14.80 2.74 -2.71
CA LEU A 223 14.05 3.91 -2.26
C LEU A 223 14.00 4.95 -3.38
N ASN A 224 12.82 5.19 -3.94
CA ASN A 224 12.62 6.09 -5.07
C ASN A 224 11.86 7.36 -4.62
N ILE A 225 12.52 8.51 -4.68
CA ILE A 225 12.00 9.80 -4.23
C ILE A 225 11.76 10.70 -5.45
N LYS A 226 10.48 10.91 -5.76
CA LYS A 226 10.01 11.84 -6.79
C LYS A 226 9.10 12.93 -6.21
N GLY A 227 8.86 12.88 -4.90
CA GLY A 227 8.07 13.84 -4.15
C GLY A 227 8.91 15.01 -3.63
N ILE A 228 8.24 16.01 -3.07
CA ILE A 228 8.88 17.21 -2.52
C ILE A 228 8.65 17.31 -1.01
N SER A 229 9.55 17.95 -0.28
CA SER A 229 9.38 18.25 1.15
C SER A 229 9.07 17.03 2.02
N ASN A 230 9.69 15.88 1.75
CA ASN A 230 9.54 14.67 2.58
C ASN A 230 10.71 14.57 3.56
N THR A 231 10.48 13.94 4.70
CA THR A 231 11.50 13.66 5.71
C THR A 231 11.74 12.17 5.79
N ILE A 232 12.98 11.74 5.63
CA ILE A 232 13.43 10.37 5.78
C ILE A 232 14.40 10.35 6.96
N THR A 233 14.16 9.54 7.99
CA THR A 233 14.93 9.53 9.23
C THR A 233 15.20 8.12 9.72
N GLY A 234 16.47 7.82 10.04
CA GLY A 234 16.88 6.51 10.52
C GLY A 234 16.71 5.39 9.50
N GLY A 235 16.88 4.15 9.98
CA GLY A 235 16.73 2.95 9.13
C GLY A 235 17.88 2.76 8.15
N SER A 236 17.64 1.98 7.10
CA SER A 236 18.67 1.67 6.11
C SER A 236 18.10 1.38 4.72
N VAL A 237 18.89 1.68 3.68
CA VAL A 237 18.62 1.30 2.28
C VAL A 237 19.82 0.48 1.79
N ARG A 238 19.58 -0.68 1.17
CA ARG A 238 20.65 -1.63 0.80
C ARG A 238 20.93 -1.76 -0.68
N THR A 239 19.96 -1.47 -1.55
CA THR A 239 20.19 -1.58 -3.01
C THR A 239 20.43 -0.22 -3.64
N GLU A 240 19.43 0.67 -3.60
CA GLU A 240 19.55 1.96 -4.31
C GLU A 240 18.72 3.07 -3.66
N LEU A 241 19.31 4.25 -3.54
CA LEU A 241 18.60 5.52 -3.41
C LEU A 241 18.49 6.16 -4.80
N TYR A 242 17.28 6.42 -5.26
CA TYR A 242 17.02 7.17 -6.49
C TYR A 242 16.24 8.44 -6.18
N ILE A 243 16.77 9.60 -6.58
CA ILE A 243 16.08 10.89 -6.46
C ILE A 243 15.89 11.49 -7.85
N GLU A 244 14.63 11.73 -8.23
CA GLU A 244 14.26 12.29 -9.54
C GLU A 244 14.41 13.82 -9.58
N GLY A 245 14.66 14.37 -10.78
CA GLY A 245 14.73 15.81 -10.98
C GLY A 245 13.43 16.50 -10.56
N GLY A 246 13.54 17.52 -9.71
CA GLY A 246 12.40 18.25 -9.14
C GLY A 246 11.90 17.69 -7.80
N ALA A 247 12.47 16.61 -7.27
CA ALA A 247 12.25 16.15 -5.91
C ALA A 247 12.99 17.05 -4.90
N ASN A 248 12.44 18.25 -4.67
CA ASN A 248 13.08 19.32 -3.91
C ASN A 248 12.72 19.28 -2.41
N ASN A 249 13.57 19.89 -1.59
CA ASN A 249 13.39 20.08 -0.14
C ASN A 249 13.21 18.80 0.68
N ASN A 250 13.72 17.64 0.24
CA ASN A 250 13.66 16.43 1.06
C ASN A 250 14.81 16.40 2.09
N GLN A 251 14.53 15.88 3.27
CA GLN A 251 15.49 15.77 4.37
C GLN A 251 15.82 14.31 4.64
N PHE A 252 17.09 13.99 4.78
CA PHE A 252 17.62 12.64 5.01
C PHE A 252 18.49 12.68 6.27
N ASN A 253 17.97 12.14 7.38
CA ASN A 253 18.57 12.29 8.70
C ASN A 253 18.94 10.93 9.31
N GLY A 254 20.24 10.64 9.49
CA GLY A 254 20.67 9.44 10.20
C GLY A 254 20.40 8.12 9.47
N ILE A 255 20.34 8.14 8.13
CA ILE A 255 20.04 6.94 7.33
C ILE A 255 21.34 6.22 7.00
N ASP A 256 21.31 4.88 7.08
CA ASP A 256 22.42 4.03 6.63
C ASP A 256 22.25 3.61 5.17
N PHE A 257 23.07 4.17 4.26
CA PHE A 257 23.19 3.77 2.86
C PHE A 257 24.44 2.91 2.59
N THR A 258 25.07 2.33 3.61
CA THR A 258 26.27 1.49 3.44
C THR A 258 25.98 0.34 2.47
N GLY A 259 26.75 0.27 1.39
CA GLY A 259 26.61 -0.73 0.32
C GLY A 259 25.54 -0.44 -0.73
N ALA A 260 24.72 0.60 -0.56
CA ALA A 260 23.73 1.00 -1.57
C ALA A 260 24.34 1.88 -2.66
N LYS A 261 23.78 1.79 -3.87
CA LYS A 261 24.02 2.78 -4.93
C LYS A 261 23.19 4.03 -4.64
N ALA A 262 23.71 5.20 -5.01
CA ALA A 262 22.95 6.44 -4.94
C ALA A 262 22.94 7.09 -6.32
N THR A 263 21.74 7.27 -6.88
CA THR A 263 21.50 7.93 -8.16
C THR A 263 20.74 9.23 -7.89
N LEU A 264 21.44 10.36 -8.03
CA LEU A 264 20.88 11.69 -7.85
C LEU A 264 20.72 12.33 -9.24
N ASN A 265 19.50 12.38 -9.77
CA ASN A 265 19.28 12.83 -11.14
C ASN A 265 18.78 14.27 -11.15
N SER A 266 19.64 15.22 -11.50
CA SER A 266 19.22 16.59 -11.80
C SER A 266 18.50 16.60 -13.17
N GLY A 267 17.31 17.18 -13.23
CA GLY A 267 16.55 17.18 -14.47
C GLY A 267 17.18 18.13 -15.50
N THR A 268 17.72 17.57 -16.59
CA THR A 268 18.14 18.24 -17.86
C THR A 268 19.27 19.27 -17.78
N ALA A 269 20.01 19.42 -18.89
CA ALA A 269 21.11 20.38 -19.08
C ALA A 269 20.72 21.88 -18.93
N ALA A 270 19.46 22.18 -18.59
CA ALA A 270 18.92 23.52 -18.40
C ALA A 270 18.30 23.76 -17.00
N GLY A 271 18.64 22.93 -16.01
CA GLY A 271 18.58 23.34 -14.60
C GLY A 271 17.20 23.25 -13.92
N ASN A 272 16.66 22.04 -13.77
CA ASN A 272 15.85 21.72 -12.59
C ASN A 272 16.77 21.00 -11.60
N VAL A 273 17.43 21.82 -10.77
CA VAL A 273 18.39 21.39 -9.76
C VAL A 273 17.66 20.65 -8.63
N LEU A 274 18.31 19.66 -8.03
CA LEU A 274 17.89 19.01 -6.78
C LEU A 274 17.95 20.02 -5.63
N ASP A 275 17.03 20.99 -5.63
CA ASP A 275 17.15 22.15 -4.75
C ASP A 275 16.81 21.77 -3.30
N ASN A 276 17.74 22.13 -2.40
CA ASN A 276 17.58 22.08 -0.94
C ASN A 276 17.30 20.69 -0.36
N ASN A 277 17.80 19.61 -1.00
CA ASN A 277 17.85 18.33 -0.30
C ASN A 277 18.99 18.35 0.73
N VAL A 278 18.72 17.83 1.94
CA VAL A 278 19.67 17.89 3.07
C VAL A 278 19.96 16.47 3.54
N PHE A 279 21.25 16.12 3.67
CA PHE A 279 21.71 14.83 4.18
C PHE A 279 22.47 15.04 5.50
N GLU A 280 21.80 14.89 6.65
CA GLU A 280 22.41 15.08 7.97
C GLU A 280 22.69 13.73 8.65
N GLY A 281 23.92 13.50 9.12
CA GLY A 281 24.29 12.27 9.83
C GLY A 281 24.09 10.99 9.01
N THR A 282 24.04 11.09 7.69
CA THR A 282 23.77 10.00 6.76
C THR A 282 25.07 9.34 6.31
N ASN A 283 25.13 8.01 6.36
CA ASN A 283 26.35 7.25 6.04
C ASN A 283 26.32 6.74 4.60
N PHE A 284 27.34 7.10 3.81
CA PHE A 284 27.65 6.52 2.50
C PHE A 284 29.01 5.80 2.60
N SER A 285 29.16 4.64 1.95
CA SER A 285 30.47 3.96 1.86
C SER A 285 31.22 4.36 0.57
N GLU A 286 32.54 4.56 0.68
CA GLU A 286 33.41 5.14 -0.36
C GLU A 286 33.40 4.40 -1.70
N ASP A 287 33.08 3.11 -1.74
CA ASP A 287 33.31 2.27 -2.93
C ASP A 287 32.14 2.15 -3.92
N ASN A 288 30.93 2.65 -3.61
CA ASN A 288 29.74 2.43 -4.47
C ASN A 288 28.81 3.64 -4.68
N ALA A 289 29.09 4.77 -4.02
CA ALA A 289 28.32 5.99 -4.23
C ALA A 289 28.98 6.82 -5.35
N VAL A 290 28.60 6.59 -6.60
CA VAL A 290 28.78 7.62 -7.63
C VAL A 290 27.78 8.73 -7.32
N ILE A 291 28.12 9.57 -6.34
CA ILE A 291 27.33 10.76 -6.04
C ILE A 291 27.61 11.77 -7.16
N THR A 292 26.79 11.74 -8.19
CA THR A 292 26.82 12.79 -9.22
C THR A 292 26.10 14.01 -8.66
N LEU A 293 26.86 14.88 -7.98
CA LEU A 293 26.36 16.18 -7.52
C LEU A 293 26.57 17.21 -8.63
N GLU A 294 25.49 17.87 -9.03
CA GLU A 294 25.60 19.17 -9.70
C GLU A 294 25.54 20.30 -8.65
N SER A 295 25.92 21.52 -9.04
CA SER A 295 26.05 22.70 -8.17
C SER A 295 24.83 22.95 -7.25
N ASN A 296 25.09 23.45 -6.03
CA ASN A 296 24.13 23.80 -4.95
C ASN A 296 23.61 22.67 -4.04
N ASN A 297 24.11 21.44 -4.16
CA ASN A 297 23.83 20.39 -3.17
C ASN A 297 24.78 20.50 -1.97
N THR A 298 24.27 20.27 -0.75
CA THR A 298 25.08 20.13 0.47
C THR A 298 25.02 18.66 0.92
N VAL A 299 26.19 18.01 0.97
CA VAL A 299 26.38 16.64 1.49
C VAL A 299 27.19 16.71 2.77
#